data_AF-A0AAN6J812-F1
#
_entry.id   AF-A0AAN6J812-F1
#
_cell.length_a   1.000
_cell.length_b   1.000
_cell.length_c   1.000
_cell.angle_alpha   90.00
_cell.angle_beta   90.00
_cell.angle_gamma   90.00
#
_symmetry.space_group_name_H-M   'P 1'
#
loop_
_entity.id
_entity.type
_entity.pdbx_description
1 polymer ?
#
loop_
_entity_poly.entity_id
_entity_poly.type
_entity_poly.pdbx_seq_one_letter_code
_entity_poly.pdbx_strand_id
1 'polypeptide(L)'
;MFALNRSFHGETGRAHHDFEVKGHWKMIGSRSTVTFKNASDGTDVELEVKGDWMDKSADITFAGREVAKISRSFFNVRQLMGDSQSYQVTVAPNVDLSLIAAICVSLDEQQEEAKK
;
A
#
# COMPACT_ATOMS: atom_id res chain seq x y z
N MET A 1 -14.79 17.51 -12.22
CA MET A 1 -14.38 16.77 -11.02
C MET A 1 -12.92 16.39 -11.23
N PHE A 2 -11.99 17.17 -10.70
CA PHE A 2 -10.55 16.96 -10.88
C PHE A 2 -10.09 15.95 -9.81
N ALA A 3 -9.68 14.76 -10.22
CA ALA A 3 -9.07 13.80 -9.30
C ALA A 3 -7.68 14.33 -8.92
N LEU A 4 -7.46 14.62 -7.64
CA LEU A 4 -6.16 15.01 -7.13
C LEU A 4 -5.32 13.73 -7.00
N ASN A 5 -4.60 13.36 -8.06
CA ASN A 5 -3.71 12.22 -8.07
C ASN A 5 -2.49 12.52 -7.19
N ARG A 6 -2.58 12.29 -5.87
CA ARG A 6 -1.40 12.39 -5.01
C ARG A 6 -0.49 11.19 -5.22
N SER A 7 0.74 11.47 -5.59
CA SER A 7 1.88 10.56 -5.52
C SER A 7 2.61 10.78 -4.20
N PHE A 8 3.02 9.69 -3.55
CA PHE A 8 3.91 9.73 -2.40
C PHE A 8 5.32 9.39 -2.86
N HIS A 9 6.32 10.16 -2.42
CA HIS A 9 7.72 9.90 -2.73
C HIS A 9 8.44 9.48 -1.45
N GLY A 10 9.08 8.30 -1.49
CA GLY A 10 9.88 7.77 -0.39
C GLY A 10 11.37 8.01 -0.66
N GLU A 11 11.99 8.85 0.17
CA GLU A 11 13.43 9.12 0.12
C GLU A 11 14.15 8.30 1.20
N THR A 12 15.36 7.86 0.89
CA THR A 12 16.27 7.22 1.86
C THR A 12 17.40 8.18 2.24
N GLY A 13 17.89 8.09 3.48
CA GLY A 13 18.97 8.95 3.98
C GLY A 13 20.35 8.73 3.33
N ARG A 14 20.50 7.73 2.46
CA ARG A 14 21.70 7.50 1.65
C ARG A 14 21.29 7.42 0.19
N ALA A 15 21.80 8.33 -0.64
CA ALA A 15 21.42 8.67 -2.02
C ALA A 15 21.37 7.52 -3.09
N HIS A 16 20.83 6.34 -2.77
CA HIS A 16 20.90 5.15 -3.61
C HIS A 16 19.63 4.29 -3.64
N HIS A 17 18.55 4.62 -2.92
CA HIS A 17 17.31 3.81 -2.93
C HIS A 17 16.05 4.69 -2.88
N ASP A 18 15.81 5.41 -3.97
CA ASP A 18 14.58 6.19 -4.13
C ASP A 18 13.46 5.26 -4.58
N PHE A 19 12.39 5.14 -3.80
CA PHE A 19 11.16 4.50 -4.27
C PHE A 19 10.08 5.57 -4.39
N GLU A 20 9.54 5.71 -5.58
CA GLU A 20 8.41 6.60 -5.82
C GLU A 20 7.15 5.74 -5.81
N VAL A 21 6.13 6.12 -5.04
CA VAL A 21 4.78 5.54 -5.09
C VAL A 21 3.94 6.50 -5.91
N LYS A 22 4.01 6.40 -7.24
CA LYS A 22 3.15 7.23 -8.09
C LYS A 22 1.72 6.73 -7.98
N GLY A 23 0.87 7.63 -7.52
CA GLY A 23 -0.52 7.34 -7.30
C GLY A 23 -1.38 7.63 -8.51
N HIS A 24 -1.78 6.59 -9.24
CA HIS A 24 -2.96 6.65 -10.12
C HIS A 24 -4.15 6.01 -9.42
N TRP A 25 -4.62 6.67 -8.35
CA TRP A 25 -5.71 6.18 -7.51
C TRP A 25 -7.02 6.55 -8.17
N LYS A 26 -7.60 5.61 -8.94
CA LYS A 26 -8.96 5.77 -9.44
C LYS A 26 -9.91 5.34 -8.33
N MET A 27 -10.37 6.31 -7.54
CA MET A 27 -11.35 6.19 -6.46
C MET A 27 -12.77 5.78 -6.94
N ILE A 28 -12.88 4.93 -7.97
CA ILE A 28 -14.15 4.32 -8.41
C ILE A 28 -13.84 2.90 -8.88
N GLY A 29 -14.11 1.90 -8.04
CA GLY A 29 -13.99 0.47 -8.35
C GLY A 29 -12.61 -0.14 -8.07
N SER A 30 -12.28 -0.31 -6.77
CA SER A 30 -11.29 -1.20 -6.11
C SER A 30 -9.99 -1.65 -6.83
N ARG A 31 -9.49 -0.94 -7.84
CA ARG A 31 -8.19 -1.20 -8.47
C ARG A 31 -7.33 0.05 -8.42
N SER A 32 -6.33 0.02 -7.55
CA SER A 32 -5.27 1.03 -7.48
C SER A 32 -3.97 0.43 -8.01
N THR A 33 -3.12 1.28 -8.55
CA THR A 33 -1.82 0.88 -9.10
C THR A 33 -0.71 1.62 -8.37
N VAL A 34 0.34 0.89 -7.97
CA VAL A 34 1.58 1.44 -7.39
C VAL A 34 2.71 1.18 -8.37
N THR A 35 3.33 2.24 -8.90
CA THR A 35 4.49 2.10 -9.76
C THR A 35 5.74 2.60 -9.06
N PHE A 36 6.83 1.83 -9.07
CA PHE A 36 8.14 2.21 -8.52
C PHE A 36 9.27 1.70 -9.42
N LYS A 37 10.48 2.23 -9.23
CA LYS A 37 11.69 1.70 -9.87
C LYS A 37 12.36 0.70 -8.92
N ASN A 38 12.55 -0.53 -9.35
CA ASN A 38 13.22 -1.56 -8.56
C ASN A 38 14.69 -1.20 -8.36
N ALA A 39 15.12 -1.13 -7.11
CA ALA A 39 16.48 -0.73 -6.80
C ALA A 39 17.54 -1.78 -7.18
N SER A 40 17.16 -3.06 -7.33
CA SER A 40 18.12 -4.12 -7.66
C SER A 40 18.55 -4.12 -9.14
N ASP A 41 17.66 -3.71 -10.05
CA ASP A 41 17.88 -3.81 -11.49
C ASP A 41 17.46 -2.57 -12.30
N GLY A 42 16.90 -1.55 -11.63
CA GLY A 42 16.43 -0.32 -12.24
C GLY A 42 15.16 -0.48 -13.08
N THR A 43 14.49 -1.64 -13.06
CA THR A 43 13.28 -1.90 -13.83
C THR A 43 12.09 -1.12 -13.27
N ASP A 44 11.21 -0.65 -14.16
CA ASP A 44 9.95 -0.05 -13.74
C ASP A 44 8.98 -1.18 -13.38
N VAL A 45 8.49 -1.15 -12.16
CA VAL A 45 7.61 -2.16 -11.59
C VAL A 45 6.25 -1.55 -11.33
N GLU A 46 5.21 -2.31 -11.68
CA GLU A 46 3.82 -1.98 -11.42
C GLU A 46 3.18 -3.05 -10.52
N LEU A 47 2.66 -2.63 -9.37
CA LEU A 47 1.85 -3.45 -8.48
C LEU A 47 0.38 -3.05 -8.62
N GLU A 48 -0.49 -4.04 -8.68
CA GLU A 48 -1.94 -3.85 -8.64
C GLU A 48 -2.46 -4.13 -7.24
N VAL A 49 -3.11 -3.14 -6.65
CA VAL A 49 -3.87 -3.28 -5.41
C VAL A 49 -5.33 -3.53 -5.80
N LYS A 50 -5.82 -4.73 -5.51
CA LYS A 50 -7.20 -5.16 -5.78
C LYS A 50 -7.96 -5.33 -4.48
N GLY A 51 -9.18 -4.83 -4.42
CA GLY A 51 -10.07 -5.02 -3.28
C GLY A 51 -10.42 -3.73 -2.58
N ASP A 52 -11.13 -3.87 -1.47
CA ASP A 52 -11.66 -2.74 -0.72
C ASP A 52 -10.73 -2.39 0.44
N TRP A 53 -9.87 -1.40 0.18
CA TRP A 53 -9.01 -0.85 1.22
C TRP A 53 -9.81 -0.19 2.34
N MET A 54 -10.96 0.46 2.08
CA MET A 54 -11.83 1.02 3.14
C MET A 54 -12.26 -0.08 4.11
N ASP A 55 -12.55 -1.26 3.57
CA ASP A 55 -12.82 -2.46 4.36
C ASP A 55 -11.57 -3.20 4.84
N LYS A 56 -10.37 -2.62 4.69
CA LYS A 56 -9.07 -3.18 5.11
C LYS A 56 -8.87 -4.61 4.58
N SER A 57 -9.30 -4.84 3.35
CA SER A 57 -9.24 -6.12 2.66
C SER A 57 -8.80 -5.89 1.22
N ALA A 58 -7.50 -6.01 0.98
CA ALA A 58 -6.92 -5.79 -0.34
C ALA A 58 -5.76 -6.76 -0.60
N ASP A 59 -5.67 -7.23 -1.84
CA ASP A 59 -4.56 -8.04 -2.34
C ASP A 59 -3.65 -7.13 -3.18
N ILE A 60 -2.34 -7.23 -2.94
CA ILE A 60 -1.30 -6.53 -3.71
C ILE A 60 -0.64 -7.58 -4.60
N THR A 61 -0.67 -7.35 -5.91
CA THR A 61 -0.17 -8.31 -6.91
C THR A 61 0.87 -7.69 -7.83
N PHE A 62 1.90 -8.46 -8.17
CA PHE A 62 2.88 -8.15 -9.21
C PHE A 62 2.70 -9.14 -10.35
N ALA A 63 2.38 -8.66 -11.57
CA ALA A 63 2.14 -9.52 -12.73
C ALA A 63 1.16 -10.68 -12.46
N GLY A 64 0.11 -10.42 -11.67
CA GLY A 64 -0.91 -11.41 -11.28
C GLY A 64 -0.52 -12.34 -10.12
N ARG A 65 0.71 -12.26 -9.60
CA ARG A 65 1.14 -13.00 -8.41
C ARG A 65 0.96 -12.16 -7.16
N GLU A 66 0.34 -12.72 -6.12
CA GLU A 66 0.22 -12.06 -4.81
C GLU A 66 1.59 -11.84 -4.17
N VAL A 67 1.90 -10.59 -3.84
CA VAL A 67 3.13 -10.17 -3.16
C VAL A 67 2.86 -9.71 -1.73
N ALA A 68 1.64 -9.24 -1.45
CA ALA A 68 1.18 -8.96 -0.10
C ALA A 68 -0.35 -9.01 -0.05
N LYS A 69 -0.88 -9.25 1.15
CA LYS A 69 -2.30 -9.32 1.44
C LYS A 69 -2.63 -8.59 2.72
N ILE A 70 -3.53 -7.63 2.62
CA ILE A 70 -4.11 -6.89 3.73
C ILE A 70 -5.37 -7.63 4.18
N SER A 71 -5.50 -7.88 5.48
CA SER A 71 -6.68 -8.52 6.06
C SER A 71 -7.09 -7.82 7.35
N ARG A 72 -8.40 -7.71 7.59
CA ARG A 72 -8.93 -7.25 8.88
C ARG A 72 -8.43 -8.17 10.00
N SER A 73 -7.87 -7.56 11.05
CA SER A 73 -7.48 -8.30 12.25
C SER A 73 -8.72 -8.56 13.11
N PHE A 74 -9.19 -9.80 13.15
CA PHE A 74 -10.29 -10.24 14.01
C PHE A 74 -9.83 -10.66 15.43
N PHE A 75 -8.52 -10.76 15.65
CA PHE A 75 -7.96 -11.41 16.84
C PHE A 75 -7.72 -10.51 18.06
N ASN A 76 -7.97 -9.20 17.97
CA ASN A 76 -7.59 -8.23 19.03
C ASN A 76 -8.76 -7.65 19.86
N VAL A 77 -9.92 -8.33 19.96
CA VAL A 77 -10.97 -7.89 20.90
C VAL A 77 -10.59 -8.18 22.36
N ARG A 78 -9.70 -9.16 22.61
CA ARG A 78 -9.45 -9.66 23.96
C ARG A 78 -8.22 -9.09 24.67
N GLN A 79 -7.46 -8.15 24.08
CA GLN A 79 -6.18 -7.74 24.68
C GLN A 79 -5.78 -6.25 24.72
N LEU A 80 -6.47 -5.29 24.10
CA LEU A 80 -5.90 -3.92 24.01
C LEU A 80 -6.89 -2.81 24.37
N MET A 81 -6.88 -2.44 25.65
CA MET A 81 -7.24 -1.09 26.11
C MET A 81 -6.15 -0.14 25.61
N GLY A 82 -6.42 0.64 24.56
CA GLY A 82 -5.51 1.70 24.09
C GLY A 82 -5.27 1.65 22.58
N ASP A 83 -6.10 2.39 21.85
CA ASP A 83 -5.94 2.81 20.45
C ASP A 83 -5.81 1.71 19.38
N SER A 84 -6.96 1.31 18.83
CA SER A 84 -7.08 0.19 17.89
C SER A 84 -6.61 0.54 16.47
N GLN A 85 -5.42 0.11 16.08
CA GLN A 85 -5.07 -0.01 14.66
C GLN A 85 -5.37 -1.44 14.16
N SER A 86 -6.30 -1.54 13.21
CA SER A 86 -7.14 -2.73 12.96
C SER A 86 -6.94 -3.39 11.58
N TYR A 87 -5.71 -3.78 11.23
CA TYR A 87 -5.47 -4.74 10.13
C TYR A 87 -4.10 -5.41 10.28
N GLN A 88 -3.92 -6.52 9.56
CA GLN A 88 -2.65 -7.21 9.41
C GLN A 88 -2.27 -7.26 7.92
N VAL A 89 -0.97 -7.28 7.64
CA VAL A 89 -0.45 -7.43 6.29
C VAL A 89 0.44 -8.66 6.25
N THR A 90 0.08 -9.62 5.41
CA THR A 90 0.91 -10.79 5.11
C THR A 90 1.74 -10.46 3.87
N VAL A 91 3.05 -10.66 3.92
CA VAL A 91 3.96 -10.33 2.82
C VAL A 91 4.63 -11.60 2.32
N ALA A 92 4.67 -11.79 1.00
CA ALA A 92 5.28 -12.96 0.40
C ALA A 92 6.80 -12.97 0.63
N PRO A 93 7.44 -14.16 0.64
CA PRO A 93 8.90 -14.25 0.76
C PRO A 93 9.63 -13.44 -0.31
N ASN A 94 10.74 -12.83 0.06
CA ASN A 94 11.59 -11.98 -0.82
C ASN A 94 10.93 -10.70 -1.34
N VAL A 95 9.84 -10.25 -0.71
CA VAL A 95 9.24 -8.93 -0.97
C VAL A 95 9.72 -7.94 0.10
N ASP A 96 10.05 -6.71 -0.31
CA ASP A 96 10.53 -5.66 0.58
C ASP A 96 9.41 -5.18 1.54
N LEU A 97 9.60 -5.43 2.84
CA LEU A 97 8.65 -5.04 3.88
C LEU A 97 8.49 -3.52 4.00
N SER A 98 9.54 -2.75 3.75
CA SER A 98 9.53 -1.28 3.83
C SER A 98 8.70 -0.70 2.71
N LEU A 99 8.80 -1.26 1.50
CA LEU A 99 7.96 -0.90 0.37
C LEU A 99 6.49 -1.16 0.68
N ILE A 100 6.16 -2.36 1.18
CA ILE A 100 4.77 -2.69 1.54
C ILE A 100 4.24 -1.78 2.66
N ALA A 101 5.06 -1.47 3.67
CA ALA A 101 4.68 -0.55 4.73
C ALA A 101 4.39 0.86 4.19
N ALA A 102 5.23 1.37 3.29
CA ALA A 102 5.02 2.67 2.67
C ALA A 102 3.74 2.72 1.82
N ILE A 103 3.42 1.63 1.11
CA ILE A 103 2.14 1.48 0.41
C ILE A 103 0.98 1.55 1.41
N CYS A 104 1.06 0.84 2.54
CA CYS A 104 0.02 0.87 3.57
C CYS A 104 -0.18 2.28 4.16
N VAL A 105 0.91 2.99 4.49
CA VAL A 105 0.83 4.38 4.97
C VAL A 105 0.19 5.30 3.93
N SER A 106 0.58 5.15 2.65
CA SER A 106 0.00 5.93 1.55
C SER A 106 -1.50 5.65 1.41
N LEU A 107 -1.91 4.40 1.60
CA LEU A 107 -3.30 3.97 1.53
C LEU A 107 -4.11 4.51 2.73
N ASP A 108 -3.55 4.49 3.93
CA ASP A 108 -4.18 5.03 5.15
C ASP A 108 -4.40 6.55 5.04
N GLU A 109 -3.39 7.31 4.61
CA GLU A 109 -3.51 8.77 4.43
C GLU A 109 -4.63 9.13 3.45
N GLN A 110 -4.77 8.36 2.36
CA GLN A 110 -5.84 8.60 1.40
C GLN A 110 -7.23 8.30 1.95
N GLN A 111 -7.38 7.27 2.80
CA GLN A 111 -8.66 7.04 3.46
C GLN A 111 -9.02 8.18 4.41
N GLU A 112 -8.06 8.66 5.20
CA GLU A 112 -8.30 9.73 6.15
C GLU A 112 -8.69 11.04 5.43
N GLU A 113 -8.12 11.32 4.25
CA GLU A 113 -8.57 12.44 3.42
C GLU A 113 -9.97 12.22 2.84
N ALA A 114 -10.30 11.02 2.36
CA ALA A 114 -11.64 10.73 1.82
C ALA A 114 -12.77 10.84 2.85
N LYS A 115 -12.45 10.79 4.15
CA LYS A 115 -13.39 10.99 5.25
C LYS A 115 -13.61 12.46 5.64
N LYS A 116 -12.74 13.38 5.20
CA LYS A 116 -12.85 14.84 5.46
C LYS A 116 -13.77 15.52 4.46
#